data_AF-A0A920C6K1-F1
#
_entry.id   AF-A0A920C6K1-F1
#
_cell.length_a   1.000
_cell.length_b   1.000
_cell.length_c   1.000
_cell.angle_alpha   90.00
_cell.angle_beta   90.00
_cell.angle_gamma   90.00
#
_symmetry.space_group_name_H-M   'P 1'
#
loop_
_entity.id
_entity.type
_entity.pdbx_description
1 polymer ?
#
loop_
_entity_poly.entity_id
_entity_poly.type
_entity_poly.pdbx_seq_one_letter_code
_entity_poly.pdbx_strand_id
1 'polypeptide(L)'
;MKTEPWDWQSRICLEIIAPIPIGGRFSLEACETKLPPYQKLPLINASLNPIEEFLQLLVLLHILKELPNKAYVKIAEIKHFDHIEKAILGDAKIIDKICKILSAKYEHDS
;
A
#
# COMPACT_ATOMS: atom_id res chain seq x y z
N MET A 1 12.44 -12.26 -16.76
CA MET A 1 12.95 -11.13 -15.96
C MET A 1 12.58 -11.38 -14.52
N LYS A 2 13.54 -11.31 -13.58
CA LYS A 2 13.23 -11.31 -12.15
C LYS A 2 12.66 -9.93 -11.84
N THR A 3 11.34 -9.83 -11.75
CA THR A 3 10.71 -8.60 -11.29
C THR A 3 10.95 -8.50 -9.79
N GLU A 4 11.44 -7.36 -9.34
CA GLU A 4 11.73 -7.18 -7.91
C GLU A 4 10.44 -7.23 -7.09
N PRO A 5 10.48 -7.76 -5.85
CA PRO A 5 9.27 -7.95 -5.03
C PRO A 5 8.46 -6.69 -4.75
N TRP A 6 9.04 -5.50 -4.90
CA TRP A 6 8.37 -4.20 -4.69
C TRP A 6 7.73 -3.62 -5.97
N ASP A 7 8.03 -4.17 -7.15
CA ASP A 7 7.57 -3.61 -8.43
C ASP A 7 6.04 -3.51 -8.52
N TRP A 8 5.34 -4.53 -8.00
CA TRP A 8 3.88 -4.53 -7.98
C TRP A 8 3.29 -3.41 -7.10
N GLN A 9 3.99 -2.98 -6.04
CA GLN A 9 3.54 -1.86 -5.19
C GLN A 9 3.58 -0.55 -5.97
N SER A 10 4.67 -0.29 -6.68
CA SER A 10 4.82 0.88 -7.56
C SER A 10 3.74 0.89 -8.64
N ARG A 11 3.44 -0.27 -9.24
CA ARG A 11 2.38 -0.39 -10.25
C ARG A 11 0.99 -0.09 -9.71
N ILE A 12 0.64 -0.57 -8.51
CA ILE A 12 -0.62 -0.18 -7.86
C ILE A 12 -0.68 1.35 -7.66
N CYS A 13 0.38 1.94 -7.12
CA CYS A 13 0.42 3.37 -6.86
C CYS A 13 0.27 4.20 -8.14
N LEU A 14 0.99 3.85 -9.21
CA LEU A 14 1.06 4.64 -10.44
C LEU A 14 -0.09 4.35 -11.42
N GLU A 15 -0.48 3.09 -11.57
CA GLU A 15 -1.47 2.68 -12.58
C GLU A 15 -2.91 2.71 -12.05
N ILE A 16 -3.09 2.61 -10.72
CA ILE A 16 -4.43 2.51 -10.11
C ILE A 16 -4.72 3.71 -9.22
N ILE A 17 -3.87 4.01 -8.24
CA ILE A 17 -4.20 5.01 -7.22
C ILE A 17 -3.96 6.44 -7.73
N ALA A 18 -2.84 6.70 -8.42
CA ALA A 18 -2.50 8.03 -8.90
C ALA A 18 -3.54 8.63 -9.87
N PRO A 19 -4.09 7.87 -10.85
CA PRO A 19 -5.10 8.39 -11.78
C PRO A 19 -6.46 8.67 -11.14
N ILE A 20 -6.75 8.05 -9.99
CA ILE A 20 -8.02 8.24 -9.29
C ILE A 20 -8.01 9.62 -8.60
N PRO A 21 -9.01 10.48 -8.82
CA PRO A 21 -9.12 11.74 -8.08
C PRO A 21 -9.43 11.49 -6.60
N ILE A 22 -9.14 12.46 -5.72
CA ILE A 22 -9.59 12.42 -4.32
C ILE A 22 -11.11 12.22 -4.28
N GLY A 23 -11.58 11.29 -3.46
CA GLY A 23 -12.98 10.85 -3.38
C GLY A 23 -13.35 9.72 -4.36
N GLY A 24 -12.48 9.42 -5.32
CA GLY A 24 -12.64 8.30 -6.25
C GLY A 24 -12.41 6.95 -5.58
N ARG A 25 -13.04 5.90 -6.13
CA ARG A 25 -13.14 4.56 -5.52
C ARG A 25 -12.51 3.48 -6.39
N PHE A 26 -11.99 2.44 -5.74
CA PHE A 26 -11.54 1.20 -6.39
C PHE A 26 -11.71 0.00 -5.46
N SER A 27 -11.61 -1.22 -5.99
CA SER A 27 -11.70 -2.48 -5.23
C SER A 27 -10.35 -3.21 -5.17
N LEU A 28 -10.20 -4.08 -4.18
CA LEU A 28 -9.05 -5.00 -4.08
C LEU A 28 -8.90 -5.84 -5.36
N GLU A 29 -10.01 -6.34 -5.90
CA GLU A 29 -10.05 -7.12 -7.15
C GLU A 29 -9.47 -6.33 -8.34
N ALA A 30 -9.73 -5.02 -8.41
CA ALA A 30 -9.15 -4.17 -9.46
C ALA A 30 -7.62 -4.11 -9.37
N CYS A 31 -7.04 -4.23 -8.17
CA CYS A 31 -5.59 -4.35 -7.98
C CYS A 31 -5.07 -5.73 -8.37
N GLU A 32 -5.75 -6.79 -7.97
CA GLU A 32 -5.36 -8.18 -8.25
C GLU A 32 -5.36 -8.48 -9.75
N THR A 33 -6.35 -8.00 -10.49
CA THR A 33 -6.45 -8.21 -11.95
C THR A 33 -5.36 -7.50 -12.76
N LYS A 34 -4.77 -6.44 -12.22
CA LYS A 34 -3.70 -5.66 -12.88
C LYS A 34 -2.30 -6.19 -12.61
N LEU A 35 -2.16 -7.04 -11.60
CA LEU A 35 -0.89 -7.63 -11.22
C LEU A 35 -0.76 -9.04 -11.82
N PRO A 36 0.45 -9.43 -12.26
CA PRO A 36 0.69 -10.81 -12.64
C PRO A 36 0.40 -11.72 -11.44
N PRO A 37 -0.08 -12.95 -11.66
CA PRO A 37 -0.40 -13.87 -10.58
C PRO A 37 0.81 -14.01 -9.65
N TYR A 38 0.61 -13.65 -8.39
CA TYR A 38 1.63 -13.76 -7.36
C TYR A 38 2.09 -15.21 -7.29
N GLN A 39 3.38 -15.47 -7.55
CA GLN A 39 3.94 -16.80 -7.31
C GLN A 39 3.90 -17.03 -5.81
N LYS A 40 2.92 -17.82 -5.35
CA LYS A 40 2.84 -18.28 -3.97
C LYS A 40 4.19 -18.88 -3.61
N LEU A 41 4.93 -18.22 -2.71
CA LEU A 41 6.16 -18.78 -2.18
C LEU A 41 5.76 -20.02 -1.37
N PRO A 42 6.12 -21.24 -1.81
CA PRO A 42 5.56 -22.47 -1.26
C PRO A 42 5.94 -22.72 0.21
N LEU A 43 6.87 -21.93 0.75
CA LEU A 43 7.36 -22.01 2.13
C LEU A 43 6.77 -20.94 3.05
N ILE A 44 6.06 -19.95 2.52
CA ILE A 44 5.42 -18.90 3.32
C ILE A 44 3.92 -19.17 3.34
N ASN A 45 3.45 -19.80 4.42
CA ASN A 45 2.03 -19.90 4.75
C ASN A 45 1.49 -18.55 5.25
N ALA A 46 1.70 -17.48 4.48
CA ALA A 46 1.02 -16.22 4.74
C ALA A 46 -0.45 -16.43 4.35
N SER A 47 -1.33 -16.47 5.35
CA SER A 47 -2.78 -16.52 5.15
C SER A 47 -3.34 -15.21 4.58
N LEU A 48 -2.53 -14.17 4.51
CA LEU A 48 -2.92 -12.81 4.17
C LEU A 48 -2.46 -12.42 2.76
N ASN A 49 -3.33 -11.69 2.07
CA ASN A 49 -3.09 -11.20 0.73
C ASN A 49 -2.11 -10.00 0.78
N PRO A 50 -0.93 -10.07 0.15
CA PRO A 50 0.07 -9.00 0.24
C PRO A 50 -0.43 -7.68 -0.33
N ILE A 51 -1.32 -7.72 -1.34
CA ILE A 51 -1.94 -6.51 -1.91
C ILE A 51 -2.83 -5.86 -0.86
N GLU A 52 -3.62 -6.66 -0.17
CA GLU A 52 -4.51 -6.17 0.89
C GLU A 52 -3.71 -5.55 2.04
N GLU A 53 -2.65 -6.21 2.50
CA GLU A 53 -1.76 -5.67 3.55
C GLU A 53 -1.16 -4.32 3.13
N PHE A 54 -0.71 -4.21 1.89
CA PHE A 54 -0.20 -2.96 1.36
C PHE A 54 -1.26 -1.85 1.31
N LEU A 55 -2.48 -2.16 0.87
CA LEU A 55 -3.58 -1.20 0.89
C LEU A 55 -3.93 -0.76 2.33
N GLN A 56 -3.84 -1.68 3.29
CA GLN A 56 -4.01 -1.36 4.72
C GLN A 56 -2.91 -0.42 5.24
N LEU A 57 -1.65 -0.58 4.81
CA LEU A 57 -0.60 0.39 5.12
C LEU A 57 -0.94 1.79 4.58
N LEU A 58 -1.48 1.87 3.36
CA LEU A 58 -1.93 3.16 2.79
C LEU A 58 -3.13 3.76 3.53
N VAL A 59 -4.01 2.92 4.11
CA VAL A 59 -5.07 3.37 5.02
C VAL A 59 -4.48 3.94 6.31
N LEU A 60 -3.51 3.26 6.94
CA LEU A 60 -2.81 3.74 8.13
C LEU A 60 -2.07 5.06 7.88
N LEU A 61 -1.56 5.26 6.67
CA LEU A 61 -0.90 6.50 6.28
C LEU A 61 -1.88 7.64 5.99
N HIS A 62 -3.19 7.39 6.02
CA HIS A 62 -4.27 8.31 5.63
C HIS A 62 -4.20 8.73 4.15
N ILE A 63 -3.73 7.82 3.28
CA ILE A 63 -3.79 8.00 1.81
C ILE A 63 -5.11 7.46 1.28
N LEU A 64 -5.55 6.34 1.85
CA LEU A 64 -6.80 5.66 1.53
C LEU A 64 -7.72 5.60 2.75
N LYS A 65 -9.01 5.35 2.50
CA LYS A 65 -9.98 4.91 3.50
C LYS A 65 -10.64 3.63 3.02
N GLU A 66 -10.65 2.61 3.87
CA GLU A 66 -11.37 1.35 3.60
C GLU A 66 -12.88 1.56 3.65
N LEU A 67 -13.57 0.88 2.74
CA LEU A 67 -15.02 0.79 2.61
C LEU A 67 -15.43 -0.69 2.73
N PRO A 68 -16.72 -0.98 2.97
CA PRO A 68 -17.24 -2.36 2.92
C PRO A 68 -16.89 -3.06 1.61
N ASN A 69 -16.85 -4.40 1.63
CA ASN A 69 -16.57 -5.26 0.46
C ASN A 69 -15.19 -5.06 -0.17
N LYS A 70 -14.15 -4.83 0.64
CA LYS A 70 -12.75 -4.66 0.18
C LYS A 70 -12.62 -3.58 -0.89
N ALA A 71 -13.39 -2.51 -0.72
CA ALA A 71 -13.32 -1.31 -1.53
C ALA A 71 -12.57 -0.20 -0.78
N TYR A 72 -12.04 0.75 -1.53
CA TYR A 72 -11.21 1.83 -1.01
C TYR A 72 -11.59 3.14 -1.68
N VAL A 73 -11.47 4.23 -0.93
CA VAL A 73 -11.58 5.60 -1.46
C VAL A 73 -10.26 6.34 -1.24
N LYS A 74 -9.80 7.05 -2.28
CA LYS A 74 -8.63 7.92 -2.17
C LYS A 74 -8.99 9.16 -1.37
N ILE A 75 -8.23 9.45 -0.31
CA ILE A 75 -8.47 10.62 0.55
C ILE A 75 -7.32 11.63 0.55
N ALA A 76 -6.13 11.22 0.09
CA ALA A 76 -4.99 12.11 -0.11
C ALA A 76 -4.17 11.73 -1.34
N GLU A 77 -3.41 12.69 -1.86
CA GLU A 77 -2.47 12.44 -2.94
C GLU A 77 -1.22 11.71 -2.45
N ILE A 78 -0.69 10.84 -3.31
CA ILE A 78 0.64 10.25 -3.11
C ILE A 78 1.65 11.34 -3.42
N LYS A 79 2.51 11.66 -2.44
CA LYS A 79 3.57 12.66 -2.63
C LYS A 79 4.60 12.12 -3.61
N HIS A 80 4.79 12.85 -4.69
CA HIS A 80 5.91 12.66 -5.59
C HIS A 80 7.02 13.63 -5.17
N PHE A 81 8.26 13.15 -5.14
CA PHE A 81 9.41 13.97 -4.79
C PHE A 81 10.19 14.32 -6.05
N ASP A 82 10.56 15.60 -6.20
CA ASP A 82 11.25 16.09 -7.41
C ASP A 82 12.66 15.51 -7.58
N HIS A 83 13.27 15.08 -6.48
CA HIS A 83 14.65 14.60 -6.44
C HIS A 83 14.77 13.38 -5.51
N ILE A 84 15.71 12.49 -5.85
CA ILE A 84 15.92 11.20 -5.17
C ILE A 84 16.26 11.41 -3.68
N GLU A 85 17.06 12.42 -3.36
CA GLU A 85 17.49 12.73 -1.99
C GLU A 85 16.28 13.06 -1.10
N LYS A 86 15.29 13.79 -1.65
CA LYS A 86 14.03 14.09 -0.96
C LYS A 86 13.16 12.84 -0.80
N ALA A 87 13.17 11.95 -1.78
CA ALA A 87 12.45 10.68 -1.70
C ALA A 87 12.99 9.80 -0.57
N ILE A 88 14.31 9.63 -0.48
CA ILE A 88 14.97 8.85 0.58
C ILE A 88 14.62 9.38 1.97
N LEU A 89 14.65 10.72 2.15
CA LEU A 89 14.26 11.35 3.41
C LEU A 89 12.76 11.19 3.70
N GLY A 90 11.93 11.19 2.66
CA GLY A 90 10.50 10.93 2.74
C GLY A 90 10.21 9.50 3.22
N ASP A 91 10.89 8.53 2.64
CA ASP A 91 10.74 7.11 2.95
C ASP A 91 11.10 6.84 4.42
N ALA A 92 12.21 7.40 4.90
CA ALA A 92 12.60 7.27 6.31
C ALA A 92 11.52 7.77 7.28
N LYS A 93 10.85 8.89 6.94
CA LYS A 93 9.74 9.45 7.74
C LYS A 93 8.48 8.59 7.67
N ILE A 94 8.19 8.00 6.52
CA ILE A 94 7.05 7.10 6.33
C ILE A 94 7.24 5.84 7.19
N ILE A 95 8.43 5.24 7.15
CA ILE A 95 8.76 4.07 7.98
C ILE A 95 8.65 4.40 9.47
N ASP A 96 9.25 5.51 9.93
CA ASP A 96 9.13 5.96 11.32
C ASP A 96 7.65 6.13 11.75
N LYS A 97 6.81 6.70 10.88
CA LYS A 97 5.37 6.85 11.15
C LYS A 97 4.67 5.49 11.25
N ILE A 98 4.95 4.55 10.35
CA ILE A 98 4.35 3.21 10.38
C ILE A 98 4.78 2.48 11.66
N CYS A 99 6.07 2.48 11.99
CA CYS A 99 6.59 1.86 13.21
C CYS A 99 5.89 2.40 14.46
N LYS A 100 5.76 3.72 14.59
CA LYS A 100 5.07 4.36 15.73
C LYS A 100 3.61 3.93 15.85
N ILE A 101 2.88 3.90 14.73
CA ILE A 101 1.47 3.49 14.70
C ILE A 101 1.33 2.03 15.10
N LEU A 102 2.19 1.15 14.57
CA LEU A 102 2.15 -0.27 14.88
C LEU A 102 2.53 -0.53 16.34
N SER A 103 3.62 0.06 16.85
CA SER A 103 4.02 -0.07 18.26
C SER A 103 2.90 0.35 19.21
N ALA A 104 2.25 1.49 18.97
CA ALA A 104 1.12 1.94 19.79
C ALA A 104 -0.10 1.00 19.73
N LYS A 105 -0.31 0.31 18.61
CA LYS A 105 -1.38 -0.69 18.48
C LYS A 105 -1.09 -1.95 19.32
N TYR A 106 0.17 -2.39 19.37
CA TYR A 106 0.56 -3.58 20.14
C TYR A 106 0.65 -3.33 21.66
N GLU A 107 0.95 -2.10 22.10
CA GLU A 107 0.95 -1.74 23.53
C GLU A 107 -0.46 -1.74 24.16
N HIS A 108 -1.51 -1.56 23.36
CA HIS A 108 -2.90 -1.56 23.83
C HIS A 108 -3.57 -2.94 23.86
N ASP A 109 -2.95 -3.96 23.26
CA ASP A 109 -3.45 -5.35 23.20
C ASP A 109 -2.79 -6.27 24.26
N SER A 110 -2.07 -5.70 25.25
CA SER A 110 -1.42 -6.43 26.37
C SER A 110 -2.08 -6.16 27.72
#